data_AF-A0A354H099-F1
#
_entry.id   AF-A0A354H099-F1
#
_cell.length_a   1.000
_cell.length_b   1.000
_cell.length_c   1.000
_cell.angle_alpha   90.00
_cell.angle_beta   90.00
_cell.angle_gamma   90.00
#
_symmetry.space_group_name_H-M   'P 1'
#
loop_
_entity.id
_entity.type
_entity.pdbx_description
1 polymer ?
#
loop_
_entity_poly.entity_id
_entity_poly.type
_entity_poly.pdbx_seq_one_letter_code
_entity_poly.pdbx_strand_id
1 'polypeptide(L)'
;MRTFLIRTVLPLFFCALPPLAAVLIAAALPNEARDFYIRHFTPLDSLIIGLGAFLFFFQTIFGWQALRWRGTSFDERPDKWLTHLAQAAEWFPLLGLIGTVAGILQTFGTMPENAKFDAIVRLYAPALTATGSGLFAALVNILPTWIVLVGRDLIRTLSGAAPVPAVVELHDGHEAAALPASQVVRR
;
A
#
# COMPACT_ATOMS: atom_id res chain seq x y z
N MET A 1 -29.99 6.91 14.10
CA MET A 1 -29.48 6.46 12.79
C MET A 1 -28.07 6.94 12.48
N ARG A 2 -27.76 8.25 12.60
CA ARG A 2 -26.40 8.81 12.35
C ARG A 2 -25.27 8.07 13.09
N THR A 3 -25.46 7.76 14.38
CA THR A 3 -24.47 7.04 15.19
C THR A 3 -24.19 5.62 14.71
N PHE A 4 -25.20 4.91 14.19
CA PHE A 4 -25.03 3.55 13.63
C PHE A 4 -24.29 3.58 12.30
N LEU A 5 -24.64 4.54 11.42
CA LEU A 5 -23.93 4.80 10.16
C LEU A 5 -22.45 5.08 10.40
N ILE A 6 -22.13 5.97 11.34
CA ILE A 6 -20.75 6.38 11.61
C ILE A 6 -19.94 5.27 12.29
N ARG A 7 -20.54 4.53 13.23
CA ARG A 7 -19.79 3.54 14.03
C ARG A 7 -19.63 2.19 13.37
N THR A 8 -20.51 1.82 12.43
CA THR A 8 -20.55 0.47 11.88
C THR A 8 -20.48 0.46 10.36
N VAL A 9 -21.30 1.28 9.68
CA VAL A 9 -21.38 1.23 8.21
C VAL A 9 -20.16 1.85 7.56
N LEU A 10 -19.71 3.03 8.01
CA LEU A 10 -18.53 3.70 7.43
C LEU A 10 -17.25 2.86 7.56
N PRO A 11 -16.88 2.31 8.74
CA PRO A 11 -15.72 1.45 8.84
C PRO A 11 -15.80 0.21 7.94
N LEU A 12 -16.98 -0.41 7.81
CA LEU A 12 -17.17 -1.60 6.96
C LEU A 12 -16.97 -1.25 5.49
N PHE A 13 -17.58 -0.13 5.07
CA PHE A 13 -17.44 0.37 3.73
C PHE A 13 -15.98 0.63 3.38
N PHE A 14 -15.26 1.37 4.22
CA PHE A 14 -13.84 1.66 3.99
C PHE A 14 -12.98 0.39 3.99
N CYS A 15 -13.23 -0.59 4.85
CA CYS A 15 -12.47 -1.84 4.82
C CYS A 15 -12.80 -2.75 3.63
N ALA A 16 -13.97 -2.61 3.01
CA ALA A 16 -14.34 -3.35 1.81
C ALA A 16 -13.75 -2.75 0.52
N LEU A 17 -13.43 -1.46 0.52
CA LEU A 17 -12.89 -0.77 -0.66
C LEU A 17 -11.56 -1.35 -1.16
N PRO A 18 -10.52 -1.61 -0.33
CA PRO A 18 -9.27 -2.15 -0.85
C PRO A 18 -9.43 -3.53 -1.51
N PRO A 19 -10.15 -4.51 -0.93
CA PRO A 19 -10.38 -5.80 -1.59
C PRO A 19 -11.16 -5.65 -2.91
N LEU A 20 -12.18 -4.79 -2.94
CA LEU A 20 -12.94 -4.52 -4.16
C LEU A 20 -12.06 -3.88 -5.23
N ALA A 21 -11.22 -2.92 -4.87
CA ALA A 21 -10.27 -2.29 -5.79
C ALA A 21 -9.27 -3.30 -6.36
N ALA A 22 -8.73 -4.20 -5.52
CA ALA A 22 -7.82 -5.26 -5.97
C ALA A 22 -8.49 -6.20 -7.00
N VAL A 23 -9.73 -6.63 -6.71
CA VAL A 23 -10.52 -7.45 -7.64
C VAL A 23 -10.83 -6.71 -8.92
N LEU A 24 -11.21 -5.43 -8.85
CA LEU A 24 -11.50 -4.61 -10.02
C LEU A 24 -10.27 -4.40 -10.91
N ILE A 25 -9.09 -4.16 -10.32
CA ILE A 25 -7.83 -4.04 -11.06
C ILE A 25 -7.53 -5.35 -11.80
N ALA A 26 -7.65 -6.49 -11.12
CA ALA A 26 -7.45 -7.79 -11.76
C ALA A 26 -8.52 -8.09 -12.84
N ALA A 27 -9.77 -7.68 -12.60
CA ALA A 27 -10.88 -7.85 -13.53
C ALA A 27 -10.75 -6.96 -14.78
N ALA A 28 -10.11 -5.79 -14.65
CA ALA A 28 -9.88 -4.84 -15.73
C ALA A 28 -8.77 -5.26 -16.70
N LEU A 29 -7.95 -6.25 -16.34
CA LEU A 29 -6.93 -6.79 -17.24
C LEU A 29 -7.60 -7.51 -18.44
N PRO A 30 -7.09 -7.30 -19.68
CA PRO A 30 -7.53 -8.06 -20.85
C PRO A 30 -7.45 -9.57 -20.61
N ASN A 31 -8.41 -10.32 -21.16
CA ASN A 31 -8.48 -11.78 -20.97
C ASN A 31 -7.18 -12.46 -21.41
N GLU A 32 -6.63 -12.03 -22.54
CA GLU A 32 -5.41 -12.58 -23.12
C GLU A 32 -4.20 -12.37 -22.20
N ALA A 33 -4.12 -11.20 -21.54
CA ALA A 33 -3.05 -10.89 -20.61
C ALA A 33 -3.16 -11.71 -19.32
N ARG A 34 -4.39 -11.92 -18.81
CA ARG A 34 -4.62 -12.79 -17.66
C ARG A 34 -4.27 -14.25 -17.96
N ASP A 35 -4.73 -14.76 -19.09
CA ASP A 35 -4.43 -16.13 -19.52
C ASP A 35 -2.93 -16.32 -19.72
N PHE A 36 -2.25 -15.33 -20.31
CA PHE A 36 -0.81 -15.33 -20.44
C PHE A 36 -0.11 -15.37 -19.07
N TYR A 37 -0.53 -14.54 -18.13
CA TYR A 37 0.02 -14.50 -16.76
C TYR A 37 -0.16 -15.84 -16.05
N ILE A 38 -1.37 -16.43 -16.10
CA ILE A 38 -1.67 -17.72 -15.46
C ILE A 38 -0.81 -18.83 -16.06
N ARG A 39 -0.61 -18.85 -17.38
CA ARG A 39 0.20 -19.87 -18.06
C ARG A 39 1.69 -19.79 -17.73
N HIS A 40 2.20 -18.61 -17.40
CA HIS A 40 3.62 -18.38 -17.09
C HIS A 40 3.86 -18.11 -15.60
N PHE A 41 2.88 -18.46 -14.76
CA PHE A 41 2.96 -18.23 -13.32
C PHE A 41 4.09 -19.07 -12.70
N THR A 42 5.08 -18.38 -12.12
CA THR A 42 6.29 -19.01 -11.57
C THR A 42 6.22 -19.17 -10.04
N PRO A 43 7.14 -19.95 -9.44
CA PRO A 43 7.29 -19.99 -7.99
C PRO A 43 7.65 -18.64 -7.36
N LEU A 44 8.30 -17.74 -8.11
CA LEU A 44 8.60 -16.39 -7.63
C LEU A 44 7.33 -15.52 -7.63
N ASP A 45 6.48 -15.65 -8.66
CA ASP A 45 5.17 -15.00 -8.71
C ASP A 45 4.29 -15.44 -7.53
N SER A 46 4.27 -16.75 -7.22
CA SER A 46 3.50 -17.27 -6.10
C SER A 46 4.01 -16.76 -4.75
N LEU A 47 5.32 -16.60 -4.59
CA LEU A 47 5.91 -15.98 -3.41
C LEU A 47 5.50 -14.50 -3.27
N ILE A 48 5.60 -13.72 -4.35
CA ILE A 48 5.22 -12.29 -4.34
C ILE A 48 3.73 -12.14 -4.02
N ILE A 49 2.86 -12.85 -4.74
CA ILE A 49 1.41 -12.75 -4.53
C ILE A 49 1.01 -13.29 -3.17
N GLY A 50 1.62 -14.38 -2.70
CA GLY A 50 1.36 -14.96 -1.38
C GLY A 50 1.74 -14.01 -0.25
N LEU A 51 2.94 -13.42 -0.30
CA LEU A 51 3.38 -12.41 0.65
C LEU A 51 2.51 -11.14 0.57
N GLY A 52 2.17 -10.70 -0.64
CA GLY A 52 1.29 -9.57 -0.87
C GLY A 52 -0.10 -9.79 -0.28
N ALA A 53 -0.69 -10.97 -0.45
CA ALA A 53 -1.98 -11.33 0.12
C ALA A 53 -1.91 -11.43 1.66
N PHE A 54 -0.80 -11.96 2.19
CA PHE A 54 -0.56 -12.02 3.64
C PHE A 54 -0.49 -10.62 4.25
N LEU A 55 0.34 -9.73 3.72
CA LEU A 55 0.43 -8.34 4.19
C LEU A 55 -0.92 -7.65 4.10
N PHE A 56 -1.60 -7.80 2.96
CA PHE A 56 -2.89 -7.17 2.71
C PHE A 56 -3.96 -7.62 3.70
N PHE A 57 -3.97 -8.89 4.07
CA PHE A 57 -4.87 -9.43 5.09
C PHE A 57 -4.66 -8.75 6.46
N PHE A 58 -3.41 -8.66 6.93
CA PHE A 58 -3.10 -7.99 8.19
C PHE A 58 -3.37 -6.49 8.13
N GLN A 59 -3.04 -5.82 7.02
CA GLN A 59 -3.37 -4.42 6.79
C GLN A 59 -4.88 -4.18 6.84
N THR A 60 -5.69 -5.09 6.28
CA THR A 60 -7.15 -5.00 6.33
C THR A 60 -7.67 -5.13 7.76
N ILE A 61 -7.12 -6.07 8.55
CA ILE A 61 -7.47 -6.24 9.96
C ILE A 61 -7.08 -5.00 10.79
N PHE A 62 -5.87 -4.48 10.63
CA PHE A 62 -5.43 -3.30 11.35
C PHE A 62 -6.17 -2.04 10.90
N GLY A 63 -6.44 -1.90 9.60
CA GLY A 63 -7.26 -0.81 9.07
C GLY A 63 -8.68 -0.83 9.64
N TRP A 64 -9.28 -2.01 9.76
CA TRP A 64 -10.56 -2.19 10.44
C TRP A 64 -10.49 -1.76 11.92
N GLN A 65 -9.47 -2.20 12.65
CA GLN A 65 -9.29 -1.80 14.05
C GLN A 65 -9.06 -0.28 14.19
N ALA A 66 -8.34 0.31 13.24
CA ALA A 66 -7.98 1.72 13.18
C ALA A 66 -9.16 2.65 12.83
N LEU A 67 -10.19 2.13 12.15
CA LEU A 67 -11.41 2.87 11.79
C LEU A 67 -12.55 2.68 12.80
N ARG A 68 -12.41 1.79 13.77
CA ARG A 68 -13.42 1.56 14.79
C ARG A 68 -13.37 2.61 15.88
N TRP A 69 -14.55 3.03 16.32
CA TRP A 69 -14.71 3.82 17.53
C TRP A 69 -14.30 3.03 18.77
N ARG A 70 -13.51 3.65 19.67
CA ARG A 70 -13.11 3.08 20.97
C ARG A 70 -13.74 3.89 22.09
N GLY A 71 -14.82 3.36 22.67
CA GLY A 71 -15.52 4.01 23.78
C GLY A 71 -16.26 5.28 23.34
N THR A 72 -15.89 6.43 23.92
CA THR A 72 -16.54 7.72 23.68
C THR A 72 -15.89 8.56 22.58
N SER A 73 -14.73 8.14 22.04
CA SER A 73 -14.02 8.87 20.98
C SER A 73 -13.41 7.97 19.91
N PHE A 74 -12.95 8.60 18.83
CA PHE A 74 -12.20 7.97 17.76
C PHE A 74 -10.72 7.86 18.15
N ASP A 75 -10.04 6.75 17.81
CA ASP A 75 -8.61 6.59 18.12
C ASP A 75 -7.77 7.37 17.11
N GLU A 76 -7.18 8.48 17.56
CA GLU A 76 -6.46 9.43 16.70
C GLU A 76 -5.00 9.04 16.43
N ARG A 77 -4.52 7.96 17.07
CA ARG A 77 -3.09 7.63 16.99
C ARG A 77 -2.73 7.12 15.60
N PRO A 78 -1.60 7.56 15.03
CA PRO A 78 -1.05 6.94 13.84
C PRO A 78 -0.75 5.48 14.12
N ASP A 79 -1.26 4.59 13.27
CA ASP A 79 -1.08 3.15 13.42
C ASP A 79 0.29 2.74 12.87
N LYS A 80 1.26 2.59 13.78
CA LYS A 80 2.65 2.24 13.42
C LYS A 80 2.74 0.93 12.64
N TRP A 81 1.89 -0.05 12.95
CA TRP A 81 1.91 -1.35 12.28
C TRP A 81 1.43 -1.23 10.84
N LEU A 82 0.35 -0.48 10.62
CA LEU A 82 -0.15 -0.24 9.27
C LEU A 82 0.91 0.47 8.40
N THR A 83 1.61 1.45 8.95
CA THR A 83 2.74 2.13 8.28
C THR A 83 3.86 1.15 7.95
N HIS A 84 4.30 0.32 8.90
CA HIS A 84 5.37 -0.65 8.66
C HIS A 84 5.00 -1.70 7.60
N LEU A 85 3.76 -2.17 7.58
CA LEU A 85 3.29 -3.10 6.55
C LEU A 85 3.22 -2.42 5.17
N ALA A 86 2.82 -1.15 5.11
CA ALA A 86 2.85 -0.38 3.86
C ALA A 86 4.28 -0.18 3.35
N GLN A 87 5.23 0.13 4.22
CA GLN A 87 6.66 0.21 3.86
C GLN A 87 7.18 -1.15 3.38
N ALA A 88 6.76 -2.26 3.98
CA ALA A 88 7.12 -3.59 3.50
C ALA A 88 6.60 -3.85 2.07
N ALA A 89 5.45 -3.28 1.70
CA ALA A 89 4.91 -3.42 0.36
C ALA A 89 5.73 -2.70 -0.73
N GLU A 90 6.52 -1.68 -0.36
CA GLU A 90 7.42 -0.97 -1.28
C GLU A 90 8.57 -1.88 -1.79
N TRP A 91 8.78 -3.04 -1.17
CA TRP A 91 9.79 -4.00 -1.60
C TRP A 91 9.31 -4.92 -2.71
N PHE A 92 7.99 -5.04 -2.94
CA PHE A 92 7.47 -5.94 -3.98
C PHE A 92 7.93 -5.59 -5.42
N PRO A 93 8.05 -4.32 -5.83
CA PRO A 93 8.59 -4.00 -7.15
C PRO A 93 10.08 -4.39 -7.27
N LEU A 94 10.84 -4.32 -6.18
CA LEU A 94 12.24 -4.79 -6.15
C LEU A 94 12.31 -6.32 -6.28
N LEU A 95 11.41 -7.06 -5.61
CA LEU A 95 11.29 -8.51 -5.81
C LEU A 95 10.90 -8.87 -7.25
N GLY A 96 9.98 -8.11 -7.85
CA GLY A 96 9.63 -8.24 -9.26
C GLY A 96 10.82 -8.00 -10.19
N LEU A 97 11.62 -6.96 -9.92
CA LEU A 97 12.85 -6.67 -10.66
C LEU A 97 13.87 -7.81 -10.56
N ILE A 98 14.04 -8.41 -9.39
CA ILE A 98 14.90 -9.60 -9.22
C ILE A 98 14.42 -10.74 -10.12
N GLY A 99 13.10 -10.98 -10.17
CA GLY A 99 12.53 -11.98 -11.06
C GLY A 99 12.77 -11.67 -12.54
N THR A 100 12.72 -10.39 -12.93
CA THR A 100 13.06 -9.95 -14.29
C THR A 100 14.52 -10.24 -14.61
N VAL A 101 15.45 -9.86 -13.73
CA VAL A 101 16.88 -10.13 -13.90
C VAL A 101 17.15 -11.62 -14.00
N ALA A 102 16.55 -12.42 -13.12
CA ALA A 102 16.69 -13.88 -13.16
C ALA A 102 16.17 -14.48 -14.48
N GLY A 103 15.00 -14.05 -14.95
CA GLY A 103 14.43 -14.51 -16.21
C GLY A 103 15.26 -14.11 -17.43
N ILE A 104 15.83 -12.90 -17.43
CA ILE A 104 16.75 -12.45 -18.48
C ILE A 104 18.04 -13.28 -18.48
N LEU A 105 18.66 -13.49 -17.32
CA LEU A 105 19.86 -14.31 -17.21
C LEU A 105 19.61 -15.75 -17.66
N GLN A 106 18.45 -16.32 -17.30
CA GLN A 106 18.05 -17.64 -17.77
C GLN A 106 17.85 -17.66 -19.29
N THR A 107 17.22 -16.63 -19.85
CA THR A 107 16.99 -16.50 -21.29
C THR A 107 18.31 -16.50 -22.05
N PHE A 108 19.25 -15.63 -21.68
CA PHE A 108 20.55 -15.55 -22.36
C PHE A 108 21.45 -16.75 -22.08
N GLY A 109 21.37 -17.36 -20.89
CA GLY A 109 22.16 -18.53 -20.54
C GLY A 109 21.71 -19.83 -21.23
N THR A 110 20.48 -19.88 -21.74
CA THR A 110 19.90 -21.08 -22.36
C THR A 110 19.53 -20.91 -23.83
N MET A 111 19.76 -19.72 -24.39
CA MET A 111 19.40 -19.42 -25.78
C MET A 111 20.30 -20.20 -26.75
N PRO A 112 19.74 -21.08 -27.61
CA PRO A 112 20.51 -21.70 -28.68
C PRO A 112 20.92 -20.66 -29.73
N GLU A 113 22.07 -20.84 -30.37
CA GLU A 113 22.65 -19.88 -31.35
C GLU A 113 21.70 -19.54 -32.52
N ASN A 114 20.71 -20.39 -32.80
CA ASN A 114 19.72 -20.23 -33.87
C ASN A 114 18.29 -20.00 -33.35
N ALA A 115 18.14 -19.45 -32.14
CA ALA A 115 16.83 -19.27 -31.51
C ALA A 115 15.89 -18.40 -32.36
N LYS A 116 14.72 -18.97 -32.71
CA LYS A 116 13.63 -18.22 -33.34
C LYS A 116 13.06 -17.22 -32.34
N PHE A 117 12.59 -16.07 -32.82
CA PHE A 117 12.01 -14.99 -31.99
C PHE A 117 10.92 -15.48 -31.02
N ASP A 118 10.07 -16.43 -31.41
CA ASP A 118 9.06 -17.02 -30.52
C ASP A 118 9.65 -17.73 -29.29
N ALA A 119 10.83 -18.35 -29.42
CA ALA A 119 11.52 -18.96 -28.29
C ALA A 119 12.04 -17.89 -27.32
N ILE A 120 12.47 -16.74 -27.85
CA ILE A 120 12.90 -15.58 -27.06
C ILE A 120 11.71 -15.08 -26.23
N VAL A 121 10.57 -14.81 -26.87
CA VAL A 121 9.36 -14.30 -26.18
C VAL A 121 8.91 -15.24 -25.05
N ARG A 122 8.94 -16.56 -25.26
CA ARG A 122 8.61 -17.54 -24.21
C ARG A 122 9.58 -17.52 -23.03
N LEU A 123 10.86 -17.32 -23.29
CA LEU A 123 11.88 -17.23 -22.23
C LEU A 123 11.80 -15.90 -21.45
N TYR A 124 11.31 -14.83 -22.07
CA TYR A 124 11.06 -13.55 -21.40
C TYR A 124 9.76 -13.52 -20.57
N ALA A 125 8.80 -14.40 -20.84
CA ALA A 125 7.50 -14.39 -20.18
C ALA A 125 7.58 -14.44 -18.63
N PRO A 126 8.41 -15.32 -18.01
CA PRO A 126 8.64 -15.31 -16.56
C PRO A 126 9.16 -13.99 -15.99
N ALA A 127 9.98 -13.28 -16.76
CA ALA A 127 10.56 -11.99 -16.35
C ALA A 127 9.48 -10.90 -16.26
N LEU A 128 8.49 -10.95 -17.18
CA LEU A 128 7.37 -10.03 -17.24
C LEU A 128 6.31 -10.33 -16.17
N THR A 129 5.99 -11.61 -15.93
CA THR A 129 5.04 -11.98 -14.88
C THR A 129 5.56 -11.56 -13.51
N ALA A 130 6.85 -11.76 -13.23
CA ALA A 130 7.48 -11.34 -11.98
C ALA A 130 7.34 -9.84 -11.71
N THR A 131 7.59 -9.00 -12.72
CA THR A 131 7.37 -7.55 -12.61
C THR A 131 5.90 -7.23 -12.35
N GLY A 132 4.99 -7.86 -13.10
CA GLY A 132 3.55 -7.69 -12.95
C GLY A 132 3.07 -8.03 -11.54
N SER A 133 3.52 -9.17 -11.00
CA SER A 133 3.28 -9.61 -9.63
C SER A 133 3.75 -8.59 -8.61
N GLY A 134 4.98 -8.08 -8.77
CA GLY A 134 5.58 -7.11 -7.86
C GLY A 134 4.83 -5.78 -7.83
N LEU A 135 4.49 -5.25 -9.02
CA LEU A 135 3.72 -4.01 -9.15
C LEU A 135 2.30 -4.16 -8.60
N PHE A 136 1.64 -5.27 -8.93
CA PHE A 136 0.28 -5.53 -8.44
C PHE A 136 0.26 -5.66 -6.91
N ALA A 137 1.19 -6.43 -6.33
CA ALA A 137 1.28 -6.60 -4.88
C ALA A 137 1.56 -5.28 -4.16
N ALA A 138 2.49 -4.46 -4.67
CA ALA A 138 2.76 -3.12 -4.13
C ALA A 138 1.54 -2.21 -4.18
N LEU A 139 0.92 -2.09 -5.34
CA LEU A 139 -0.24 -1.22 -5.56
C LEU A 139 -1.38 -1.58 -4.60
N VAL A 140 -1.74 -2.86 -4.53
CA VAL A 140 -2.84 -3.33 -3.69
C VAL A 140 -2.56 -3.13 -2.21
N ASN A 141 -1.31 -3.33 -1.76
CA ASN A 141 -0.94 -3.17 -0.34
C ASN A 141 -0.74 -1.72 0.11
N ILE A 142 -0.69 -0.75 -0.81
CA ILE A 142 -0.69 0.68 -0.43
C ILE A 142 -2.11 1.17 -0.11
N LEU A 143 -3.14 0.57 -0.74
CA LEU A 143 -4.53 1.02 -0.63
C LEU A 143 -5.09 1.03 0.81
N PRO A 144 -4.90 0.00 1.66
CA PRO A 144 -5.46 0.01 3.00
C PRO A 144 -5.04 1.22 3.83
N THR A 145 -3.76 1.61 3.74
CA THR A 145 -3.22 2.76 4.47
C THR A 145 -3.85 4.07 4.03
N TRP A 146 -3.94 4.31 2.72
CA TRP A 146 -4.60 5.50 2.17
C TRP A 146 -6.07 5.57 2.58
N ILE A 147 -6.78 4.44 2.49
CA ILE A 147 -8.19 4.37 2.82
C ILE A 147 -8.42 4.61 4.31
N VAL A 148 -7.53 4.14 5.18
CA VAL A 148 -7.58 4.45 6.61
C VAL A 148 -7.33 5.93 6.86
N LEU A 149 -6.33 6.55 6.24
CA LEU A 149 -6.05 7.99 6.41
C LEU A 149 -7.24 8.85 5.97
N VAL A 150 -7.74 8.63 4.75
CA VAL A 150 -8.90 9.37 4.21
C VAL A 150 -10.18 9.06 5.00
N GLY A 151 -10.40 7.79 5.34
CA GLY A 151 -11.58 7.35 6.08
C GLY A 151 -11.65 7.94 7.48
N ARG A 152 -10.50 8.07 8.16
CA ARG A 152 -10.37 8.75 9.45
C ARG A 152 -10.81 10.20 9.35
N ASP A 153 -10.26 10.95 8.41
CA ASP A 153 -10.57 12.37 8.23
C ASP A 153 -12.06 12.58 7.92
N LEU A 154 -12.63 11.75 7.04
CA LEU A 154 -14.05 11.84 6.72
C LEU A 154 -14.95 11.53 7.93
N ILE A 155 -14.65 10.47 8.68
CA ILE A 155 -15.41 10.10 9.88
C ILE A 155 -15.37 11.23 10.90
N ARG A 156 -14.21 11.88 11.09
CA ARG A 156 -14.05 13.03 11.98
C ARG A 156 -14.92 14.20 11.55
N THR A 157 -14.84 14.64 10.30
CA THR A 157 -15.65 15.74 9.75
C THR A 157 -17.14 15.46 9.93
N LEU A 158 -17.60 14.24 9.66
CA LEU A 158 -19.01 13.85 9.79
C LEU A 158 -19.48 13.71 11.25
N SER A 159 -18.57 13.43 12.18
CA SER A 159 -18.86 13.38 13.61
C SER A 159 -18.97 14.76 14.26
N GLY A 160 -18.51 15.84 13.58
CA GLY A 160 -18.45 17.18 14.14
C GLY A 160 -17.25 17.41 15.08
N ALA A 161 -16.25 16.51 15.05
CA ALA A 161 -14.98 16.73 15.73
C ALA A 161 -14.19 17.83 15.03
N ALA A 162 -13.54 18.71 15.79
CA ALA A 162 -12.66 19.74 15.23
C ALA A 162 -11.53 19.09 14.40
N PRO A 163 -11.09 19.72 13.29
CA PRO A 163 -9.93 19.26 12.55
C PRO A 163 -8.71 19.18 13.47
N VAL A 164 -7.85 18.16 13.33
CA VAL A 164 -6.52 18.22 13.96
C VAL A 164 -5.81 19.42 13.34
N PRO A 165 -5.30 20.37 14.14
CA PRO A 165 -4.49 21.44 13.59
C PRO A 165 -3.33 20.80 12.82
N ALA A 166 -3.17 21.20 11.55
CA ALA A 166 -2.02 20.77 10.77
C ALA A 166 -0.76 21.03 11.60
N VAL A 167 0.14 20.06 11.68
CA VAL A 167 1.47 20.28 12.24
C VAL A 167 2.10 21.36 11.37
N VAL A 168 2.11 22.59 11.87
CA VAL A 168 2.93 23.66 11.30
C VAL A 168 4.35 23.17 11.51
N GLU A 169 4.97 22.63 10.46
CA GLU A 169 6.42 22.52 10.42
C GLU A 169 6.93 23.94 10.61
N LEU A 170 7.41 24.22 11.82
CA LEU A 170 8.28 25.36 12.09
C LEU A 170 9.53 25.14 11.25
N HIS A 171 9.49 25.63 10.03
CA HIS A 171 10.67 25.84 9.21
C HIS A 171 11.43 27.06 9.74
N ASP A 172 11.80 27.02 11.02
CA ASP A 172 12.65 28.02 11.65
C ASP A 172 14.10 27.57 11.51
N GLY A 173 14.59 27.64 10.27
CA GLY A 173 15.97 28.00 10.07
C GLY A 173 16.06 29.52 10.16
N HIS A 174 16.38 30.08 11.34
CA HIS A 174 17.23 31.28 11.55
C HIS A 174 17.45 31.53 13.05
N GLU A 175 18.73 31.61 13.42
CA GLU A 175 19.32 32.33 14.56
C GLU A 175 18.73 32.14 15.97
N ALA A 176 19.34 31.21 16.71
CA ALA A 176 19.45 31.33 18.16
C ALA A 176 20.43 32.47 18.52
N ALA A 177 20.00 33.72 18.38
CA ALA A 177 20.62 34.87 19.04
C ALA A 177 19.85 35.16 20.34
N ALA A 178 20.32 34.55 21.42
CA ALA A 178 19.84 34.87 22.76
C ALA A 178 20.09 36.36 23.07
N LEU A 179 19.02 37.13 23.29
CA LEU A 179 19.10 38.46 23.90
C LEU A 179 18.60 38.43 25.35
N PRO A 180 19.15 39.29 26.24
CA PRO A 180 19.36 38.94 27.64
C PRO A 180 18.25 39.38 28.61
N ALA A 181 18.33 38.80 29.80
CA ALA A 181 17.42 38.86 30.93
C ALA A 181 17.28 40.24 31.61
N SER A 182 16.49 41.16 31.05
CA SER A 182 16.23 42.46 31.69
C SER A 182 14.77 42.93 31.77
N GLN A 183 13.76 42.11 31.45
CA GLN A 183 12.35 42.55 31.52
C GLN A 183 11.41 41.64 32.31
N VAL A 184 11.81 41.26 33.52
CA VAL A 184 10.86 40.81 34.57
C VAL A 184 10.85 41.87 35.67
N VAL A 185 10.11 42.96 35.43
CA VAL A 185 9.77 43.95 36.46
C VAL A 185 8.45 43.52 37.10
N ARG A 186 8.50 43.33 38.42
CA ARG A 186 7.39 43.08 39.33
C ARG A 186 6.26 44.11 39.17
N ARG A 187 5.01 43.64 39.14
CA ARG A 187 3.97 43.97 40.14
C ARG A 187 2.83 42.97 40.05
#